data_AF-A0AAW2CQE7-F1
#
_entry.id   AF-A0AAW2CQE7-F1
#
_cell.length_a   1.000
_cell.length_b   1.000
_cell.length_c   1.000
_cell.angle_alpha   90.00
_cell.angle_beta   90.00
_cell.angle_gamma   90.00
#
_symmetry.space_group_name_H-M   'P 1'
#
loop_
_entity.id
_entity.type
_entity.pdbx_description
1 polymer ?
#
loop_
_entity_poly.entity_id
_entity_poly.type
_entity_poly.pdbx_seq_one_letter_code
_entity_poly.pdbx_strand_id
1 'polypeptide(L)'
;MDEEGGNERRSEGAPTYAAHSCSNSSFFTPNSTYQANLNLLLSDLSSNSTRLDGFYKTSVGQNPPDEATGLLFCRGDLTPAACKDCISTATKDIRNRCPFDKIILIWYDVCTLRYTNESDMNNLVPFANFNTTAQNVTEPDRFNGLLASTMNSLKQQAVNSQSGKMFATAAVKFTSSVTLYCLVQCSPELSVSLCLTVLESAIDSLSMCCTGKEGGAVMLPSSNIRYELYPFFNYTASSTPLPPPPRDMYEICSSMFNCGMLNNIGFPFWGENRPNSCGYPGLKLNCEESVATIKIMNVTYQVLGVNPEAQILKITRKDFSAGICSPEFVNSTLDPTLLDLGIGLQYLTIVYGCGFSLNTSLGQFNCQKNGFAHIKWGAYGPGECKVSVVVPVPVRVQSGPWTGIAIDQSKLQEAIGEGFRVKWKVDTAA
;
A
#
# COMPACT_ATOMS: atom_id res chain seq x y z
N MET A 1 -11.52 52.04 -0.51
CA MET A 1 -11.42 51.78 0.93
C MET A 1 -11.18 50.31 1.05
N ASP A 2 -9.91 50.00 0.91
CA ASP A 2 -9.29 48.71 1.08
C ASP A 2 -9.44 48.28 2.53
N GLU A 3 -9.82 47.03 2.77
CA GLU A 3 -9.39 46.31 3.96
C GLU A 3 -8.77 44.98 3.50
N GLU A 4 -7.44 45.00 3.52
CA GLU A 4 -6.53 43.86 3.53
C GLU A 4 -6.94 42.87 4.65
N GLY A 5 -6.91 41.56 4.46
CA GLY A 5 -5.65 40.81 4.40
C GLY A 5 -5.25 40.34 5.80
N GLY A 6 -5.75 39.19 6.22
CA GLY A 6 -5.40 38.54 7.48
C GLY A 6 -5.35 37.02 7.35
N ASN A 7 -4.34 36.50 6.66
CA ASN A 7 -3.99 35.08 6.72
C ASN A 7 -3.30 34.80 8.05
N GLU A 8 -4.09 34.63 9.12
CA GLU A 8 -3.58 34.17 10.41
C GLU A 8 -2.96 32.77 10.23
N ARG A 9 -1.63 32.68 10.36
CA ARG A 9 -0.93 31.41 10.55
C ARG A 9 -1.49 30.74 11.81
N ARG A 10 -2.40 29.78 11.64
CA ARG A 10 -2.84 28.88 12.71
C ARG A 10 -1.64 28.12 13.27
N SER A 11 -1.57 28.00 14.59
CA SER A 11 -0.51 27.25 15.26
C SER A 11 -0.58 25.77 14.88
N GLU A 12 0.59 25.16 14.67
CA GLU A 12 0.79 23.78 14.14
C GLU A 12 0.31 22.66 15.08
N GLY A 13 -0.40 23.01 16.17
CA GLY A 13 -1.01 22.09 17.13
C GLY A 13 -2.43 22.47 17.54
N ALA A 14 -3.07 23.44 16.88
CA ALA A 14 -4.48 23.76 17.13
C ALA A 14 -5.38 22.67 16.51
N PRO A 15 -6.39 22.18 17.24
CA PRO A 15 -7.26 21.12 16.74
C PRO A 15 -8.16 21.62 15.60
N THR A 16 -8.00 21.05 14.41
CA THR A 16 -8.90 21.27 13.27
C THR A 16 -9.84 20.10 13.12
N TYR A 17 -11.14 20.37 13.20
CA TYR A 17 -12.17 19.36 12.99
C TYR A 17 -12.07 18.76 11.59
N ALA A 18 -12.05 17.42 11.49
CA ALA A 18 -11.98 16.71 10.21
C ALA A 18 -13.33 16.07 9.87
N ALA A 19 -13.80 15.12 10.70
CA ALA A 19 -15.03 14.37 10.44
C ALA A 19 -15.61 13.80 11.74
N HIS A 20 -16.83 13.29 11.68
CA HIS A 20 -17.41 12.45 12.73
C HIS A 20 -18.36 11.41 12.12
N SER A 21 -18.65 10.37 12.90
CA SER A 21 -19.63 9.34 12.58
C SER A 21 -20.50 9.07 13.81
N CYS A 22 -21.82 9.17 13.64
CA CYS A 22 -22.82 8.69 14.57
C CYS A 22 -23.42 7.41 13.97
N SER A 23 -23.45 6.29 14.70
CA SER A 23 -23.90 5.02 14.11
C SER A 23 -25.37 5.01 13.72
N ASN A 24 -26.21 5.83 14.36
CA ASN A 24 -27.66 5.84 14.27
C ASN A 24 -28.32 4.47 14.53
N SER A 25 -27.60 3.55 15.17
CA SER A 25 -28.06 2.18 15.44
C SER A 25 -28.44 1.95 16.90
N SER A 26 -27.92 2.77 17.81
CA SER A 26 -28.05 2.61 19.25
C SER A 26 -28.09 3.99 19.91
N PHE A 27 -29.18 4.26 20.64
CA PHE A 27 -29.44 5.57 21.25
C PHE A 27 -29.66 5.45 22.76
N PHE A 28 -29.27 6.46 23.51
CA PHE A 28 -29.62 6.60 24.93
C PHE A 28 -30.74 7.62 25.13
N THR A 29 -31.51 7.46 26.21
CA THR A 29 -32.55 8.42 26.59
C THR A 29 -31.93 9.57 27.41
N PRO A 30 -32.39 10.81 27.24
CA PRO A 30 -32.00 11.91 28.11
C PRO A 30 -32.28 11.59 29.58
N ASN A 31 -31.38 12.00 30.47
CA ASN A 31 -31.36 11.74 31.91
C ASN A 31 -31.28 10.25 32.30
N SER A 32 -30.79 9.39 31.40
CA SER A 32 -30.52 7.98 31.71
C SER A 32 -29.23 7.77 32.52
N THR A 33 -29.13 6.61 33.17
CA THR A 33 -27.89 6.12 33.79
C THR A 33 -26.75 6.08 32.78
N TYR A 34 -26.98 5.58 31.56
CA TYR A 34 -25.99 5.64 30.48
C TYR A 34 -25.49 7.07 30.21
N GLN A 35 -26.36 8.08 30.15
CA GLN A 35 -25.92 9.46 29.93
C GLN A 35 -25.03 9.96 31.08
N ALA A 36 -25.35 9.61 32.33
CA ALA A 36 -24.50 9.93 33.48
C ALA A 36 -23.13 9.25 33.38
N ASN A 37 -23.10 7.97 33.01
CA ASN A 37 -21.86 7.21 32.80
C ASN A 37 -21.03 7.78 31.63
N LEU A 38 -21.67 8.16 30.52
CA LEU A 38 -21.03 8.81 29.39
C LEU A 38 -20.41 10.17 29.77
N ASN A 39 -21.10 10.96 30.61
CA ASN A 39 -20.56 12.22 31.10
C ASN A 39 -19.28 12.00 31.93
N LEU A 40 -19.27 10.98 32.79
CA LEU A 40 -18.11 10.58 33.57
C LEU A 40 -16.98 10.07 32.66
N LEU A 41 -17.29 9.23 31.68
CA LEU A 41 -16.35 8.71 30.69
C LEU A 41 -15.65 9.84 29.92
N LEU A 42 -16.40 10.80 29.37
CA LEU A 42 -15.83 11.91 28.62
C LEU A 42 -14.95 12.81 29.51
N SER A 43 -15.32 12.99 30.78
CA SER A 43 -14.51 13.70 31.76
C SER A 43 -13.20 12.96 32.06
N ASP A 44 -13.25 11.63 32.20
CA ASP A 44 -12.09 10.78 32.51
C ASP A 44 -11.12 10.69 31.32
N LEU A 45 -11.64 10.64 30.09
CA LEU A 45 -10.83 10.72 28.88
C LEU A 45 -10.11 12.08 28.77
N SER A 46 -10.82 13.19 29.01
CA SER A 46 -10.22 14.53 28.97
C SER A 46 -9.15 14.72 30.06
N SER A 47 -9.36 14.22 31.28
CA SER A 47 -8.38 14.33 32.37
C SER A 47 -7.10 13.52 32.11
N ASN A 48 -7.23 12.35 31.47
CA ASN A 48 -6.11 11.44 31.16
C ASN A 48 -5.50 11.66 29.76
N SER A 49 -5.86 12.73 29.06
CA SER A 49 -5.30 13.06 27.74
C SER A 49 -3.83 13.53 27.78
N THR A 50 -3.26 13.83 28.95
CA THR A 50 -1.87 14.29 29.09
C THR A 50 -0.85 13.14 29.19
N ARG A 51 -1.26 11.91 28.91
CA ARG A 51 -0.36 10.75 28.97
C ARG A 51 0.71 10.82 27.89
N LEU A 52 1.90 10.31 28.22
CA LEU A 52 3.06 10.40 27.34
C LEU A 52 2.93 9.53 26.09
N ASP A 53 2.21 8.41 26.18
CA ASP A 53 1.86 7.52 25.06
C ASP A 53 0.78 8.13 24.15
N GLY A 54 0.16 9.24 24.56
CA GLY A 54 -0.90 9.92 23.81
C GLY A 54 -2.16 9.07 23.65
N PHE A 55 -2.35 8.03 24.47
CA PHE A 55 -3.45 7.08 24.38
C PHE A 55 -4.08 6.83 25.74
N TYR A 56 -5.41 6.68 25.77
CA TYR A 56 -6.11 6.23 26.97
C TYR A 56 -7.42 5.55 26.60
N LYS A 57 -7.69 4.40 27.23
CA LYS A 57 -8.94 3.64 27.11
C LYS A 57 -9.48 3.32 28.50
N THR A 58 -10.77 3.51 28.70
CA THR A 58 -11.45 3.26 29.97
C THR A 58 -12.93 2.95 29.73
N SER A 59 -13.59 2.42 30.76
CA SER A 59 -15.01 2.11 30.74
C SER A 59 -15.67 2.61 32.02
N VAL A 60 -16.91 3.09 31.92
CA VAL A 60 -17.72 3.56 33.04
C VAL A 60 -19.08 2.87 33.01
N GLY A 61 -19.50 2.36 34.17
CA GLY A 61 -20.64 1.45 34.30
C GLY A 61 -20.18 0.00 34.48
N GLN A 62 -21.03 -0.84 35.08
CA GLN A 62 -20.65 -2.21 35.44
C GLN A 62 -21.16 -3.27 34.46
N ASN A 63 -22.29 -3.02 33.77
CA ASN A 63 -22.88 -3.97 32.83
C ASN A 63 -23.74 -3.24 31.76
N PRO A 64 -23.98 -3.85 30.59
CA PRO A 64 -24.99 -3.40 29.65
C PRO A 64 -26.38 -3.29 30.29
N PRO A 65 -27.22 -2.32 29.88
CA PRO A 65 -27.05 -1.40 28.75
C PRO A 65 -26.39 -0.06 29.11
N ASP A 66 -25.91 0.10 30.35
CA ASP A 66 -25.44 1.37 30.92
C ASP A 66 -23.92 1.53 30.91
N GLU A 67 -23.16 0.48 30.59
CA GLU A 67 -21.72 0.56 30.39
C GLU A 67 -21.35 1.34 29.13
N ALA A 68 -20.46 2.32 29.27
CA ALA A 68 -19.88 3.09 28.19
C ALA A 68 -18.36 2.88 28.19
N THR A 69 -17.83 2.38 27.07
CA THR A 69 -16.39 2.26 26.84
C THR A 69 -15.94 3.38 25.93
N GLY A 70 -14.80 3.99 26.22
CA GLY A 70 -14.26 5.08 25.43
C GLY A 70 -12.75 5.00 25.31
N LEU A 71 -12.22 5.59 24.23
CA LEU A 71 -10.80 5.85 24.15
C LEU A 71 -10.48 7.11 23.37
N LEU A 72 -9.25 7.57 23.58
CA LEU A 72 -8.59 8.61 22.83
C LEU A 72 -7.25 8.13 22.30
N PHE A 73 -6.83 8.67 21.16
CA PHE A 73 -5.42 8.74 20.83
C PHE A 73 -5.08 10.03 20.09
N CYS A 74 -3.93 10.60 20.43
CA CYS A 74 -3.42 11.84 19.87
C CYS A 74 -2.27 11.58 18.90
N ARG A 75 -2.05 12.54 18.01
CA ARG A 75 -0.95 12.48 17.06
C ARG A 75 0.40 12.41 17.78
N GLY A 76 1.29 11.57 17.28
CA GLY A 76 2.50 11.18 18.03
C GLY A 76 3.48 12.32 18.35
N ASP A 77 3.43 13.40 17.58
CA ASP A 77 4.27 14.61 17.70
C ASP A 77 3.68 15.70 18.61
N LEU A 78 2.50 15.51 19.19
CA LEU A 78 1.89 16.51 20.07
C LEU A 78 2.50 16.53 21.47
N THR A 79 2.49 17.72 22.06
CA THR A 79 2.69 17.88 23.51
C THR A 79 1.46 17.39 24.28
N PRO A 80 1.62 16.98 25.56
CA PRO A 80 0.49 16.63 26.41
C PRO A 80 -0.59 17.73 26.50
N ALA A 81 -0.19 19.00 26.46
CA ALA A 81 -1.11 20.13 26.47
C ALA A 81 -1.94 20.21 25.19
N ALA A 82 -1.31 20.10 24.01
CA ALA A 82 -2.02 20.13 22.73
C ALA A 82 -2.98 18.93 22.58
N CYS A 83 -2.57 17.74 23.05
CA CYS A 83 -3.45 16.58 23.09
C CYS A 83 -4.67 16.84 23.98
N LYS A 84 -4.47 17.40 25.18
CA LYS A 84 -5.56 17.76 26.09
C LYS A 84 -6.51 18.78 25.51
N ASP A 85 -6.00 19.80 24.83
CA ASP A 85 -6.82 20.81 24.17
C ASP A 85 -7.69 20.19 23.07
N CYS A 86 -7.12 19.30 22.25
CA CYS A 86 -7.85 18.58 21.22
C CYS A 86 -8.96 17.70 21.79
N ILE A 87 -8.65 16.85 22.79
CA ILE A 87 -9.63 15.96 23.41
C ILE A 87 -10.72 16.74 24.17
N SER A 88 -10.35 17.83 24.85
CA SER A 88 -11.32 18.71 25.52
C SER A 88 -12.26 19.40 24.54
N THR A 89 -11.80 19.66 23.32
CA THR A 89 -12.64 20.19 22.24
C THR A 89 -13.54 19.09 21.68
N ALA A 90 -12.98 17.93 21.35
CA ALA A 90 -13.72 16.78 20.82
C ALA A 90 -14.84 16.30 21.76
N THR A 91 -14.59 16.24 23.07
CA THR A 91 -15.58 15.82 24.09
C THR A 91 -16.76 16.79 24.20
N LYS A 92 -16.57 18.08 23.92
CA LYS A 92 -17.65 19.09 23.88
C LYS A 92 -18.42 18.99 22.56
N ASP A 93 -17.71 18.94 21.45
CA ASP A 93 -18.27 18.92 20.10
C ASP A 93 -19.15 17.72 19.85
N ILE A 94 -18.73 16.53 20.32
CA ILE A 94 -19.45 15.29 20.03
C ILE A 94 -20.86 15.28 20.62
N ARG A 95 -21.08 15.99 21.73
CA ARG A 95 -22.42 16.11 22.34
C ARG A 95 -23.40 16.89 21.48
N ASN A 96 -22.90 17.82 20.65
CA ASN A 96 -23.73 18.59 19.74
C ASN A 96 -23.91 17.86 18.40
N ARG A 97 -22.88 17.11 17.97
CA ARG A 97 -22.86 16.41 16.68
C ARG A 97 -23.61 15.08 16.71
N CYS A 98 -23.47 14.32 17.79
CA CYS A 98 -24.17 13.06 18.03
C CYS A 98 -24.88 13.11 19.41
N PRO A 99 -26.05 13.78 19.52
CA PRO A 99 -26.66 14.10 20.82
C PRO A 99 -27.10 12.88 21.64
N PHE A 100 -27.46 11.77 20.98
CA PHE A 100 -28.07 10.61 21.62
C PHE A 100 -27.42 9.27 21.26
N ASP A 101 -26.49 9.25 20.30
CA ASP A 101 -25.85 8.02 19.86
C ASP A 101 -24.92 7.45 20.93
N LYS A 102 -24.98 6.12 21.07
CA LYS A 102 -24.11 5.36 21.95
C LYS A 102 -22.82 4.91 21.28
N ILE A 103 -22.73 4.95 19.95
CA ILE A 103 -21.58 4.48 19.17
C ILE A 103 -21.12 5.63 18.28
N ILE A 104 -19.98 6.23 18.63
CA ILE A 104 -19.47 7.41 17.94
C ILE A 104 -17.98 7.33 17.66
N LEU A 105 -17.58 8.13 16.69
CA LEU A 105 -16.20 8.41 16.37
C LEU A 105 -16.09 9.87 15.90
N ILE A 106 -15.14 10.61 16.43
CA ILE A 106 -14.82 11.96 15.98
C ILE A 106 -13.34 12.09 15.73
N TRP A 107 -13.00 12.64 14.57
CA TRP A 107 -11.63 12.87 14.14
C TRP A 107 -11.36 14.36 14.05
N TYR A 108 -10.27 14.75 14.68
CA TYR A 108 -9.55 15.98 14.43
C TYR A 108 -8.24 15.63 13.72
N ASP A 109 -7.66 16.61 13.04
CA ASP A 109 -6.34 16.48 12.41
C ASP A 109 -5.22 16.00 13.35
N VAL A 110 -5.36 16.29 14.64
CA VAL A 110 -4.36 15.98 15.68
C VAL A 110 -4.84 15.01 16.77
N CYS A 111 -6.12 14.63 16.84
CA CYS A 111 -6.59 13.61 17.78
C CYS A 111 -7.87 12.89 17.34
N THR A 112 -8.09 11.69 17.89
CA THR A 112 -9.29 10.90 17.69
C THR A 112 -9.93 10.58 19.04
N LEU A 113 -11.27 10.67 19.12
CA LEU A 113 -12.06 10.26 20.27
C LEU A 113 -13.15 9.30 19.81
N ARG A 114 -13.30 8.17 20.51
CA ARG A 114 -14.36 7.19 20.24
C ARG A 114 -15.01 6.71 21.53
N TYR A 115 -16.32 6.46 21.49
CA TYR A 115 -17.00 5.73 22.55
C TYR A 115 -18.08 4.80 21.97
N THR A 116 -18.34 3.70 22.67
CA THR A 116 -19.38 2.73 22.34
C THR A 116 -20.01 2.13 23.60
N ASN A 117 -21.23 1.62 23.48
CA ASN A 117 -21.84 0.73 24.48
C ASN A 117 -21.68 -0.76 24.14
N GLU A 118 -20.98 -1.07 23.05
CA GLU A 118 -20.66 -2.43 22.64
C GLU A 118 -19.39 -2.93 23.34
N SER A 119 -19.31 -4.24 23.57
CA SER A 119 -18.15 -4.88 24.17
C SER A 119 -16.93 -4.91 23.25
N ASP A 120 -17.14 -4.88 21.93
CA ASP A 120 -16.07 -4.88 20.94
C ASP A 120 -15.98 -3.55 20.18
N MET A 121 -14.96 -2.74 20.51
CA MET A 121 -14.69 -1.47 19.82
C MET A 121 -14.15 -1.65 18.39
N ASN A 122 -13.78 -2.87 17.99
CA ASN A 122 -13.19 -3.13 16.67
C ASN A 122 -14.23 -3.29 15.55
N ASN A 123 -15.53 -3.38 15.89
CA ASN A 123 -16.62 -3.47 14.91
C ASN A 123 -16.93 -2.15 14.19
N LEU A 124 -16.23 -1.07 14.54
CA LEU A 124 -16.33 0.21 13.85
C LEU A 124 -15.66 0.12 12.47
N VAL A 125 -16.45 0.31 11.41
CA VAL A 125 -15.99 0.37 10.01
C VAL A 125 -15.97 1.78 9.37
N PRO A 126 -16.42 2.89 9.99
CA PRO A 126 -16.47 4.17 9.28
C PRO A 126 -15.05 4.70 9.02
N PHE A 127 -14.88 5.40 7.91
CA PHE A 127 -13.65 6.10 7.58
C PHE A 127 -13.95 7.49 7.01
N ALA A 128 -12.96 8.37 7.09
CA ALA A 128 -12.98 9.66 6.42
C ALA A 128 -11.75 9.78 5.53
N ASN A 129 -11.96 10.23 4.30
CA ASN A 129 -10.88 10.55 3.38
C ASN A 129 -11.15 11.89 2.69
N PHE A 130 -10.11 12.67 2.50
CA PHE A 130 -10.24 13.97 1.85
C PHE A 130 -8.90 14.39 1.24
N ASN A 131 -8.99 15.04 0.08
CA ASN A 131 -7.88 15.80 -0.44
C ASN A 131 -7.76 17.09 0.38
N THR A 132 -6.58 17.35 0.92
CA THR A 132 -6.35 18.56 1.74
C THR A 132 -6.17 19.80 0.87
N THR A 133 -6.02 19.60 -0.44
CA THR A 133 -5.86 20.61 -1.47
C THR A 133 -6.56 20.19 -2.76
N ALA A 134 -7.11 21.17 -3.48
CA ALA A 134 -7.69 20.94 -4.81
C ALA A 134 -6.61 20.77 -5.90
N GLN A 135 -5.37 21.20 -5.62
CA GLN A 135 -4.27 21.23 -6.58
C GLN A 135 -3.78 19.84 -6.97
N ASN A 136 -3.34 19.73 -8.23
CA ASN A 136 -2.74 18.52 -8.77
C ASN A 136 -1.22 18.69 -8.83
N VAL A 137 -0.50 17.61 -8.60
CA VAL A 137 0.95 17.57 -8.83
C VAL A 137 1.28 17.53 -10.33
N THR A 138 2.45 18.02 -10.71
CA THR A 138 2.88 18.10 -12.12
C THR A 138 3.23 16.75 -12.76
N GLU A 139 3.71 15.79 -11.96
CA GLU A 139 4.11 14.44 -12.42
C GLU A 139 3.41 13.38 -11.55
N PRO A 140 2.10 13.14 -11.76
CA PRO A 140 1.26 12.36 -10.86
C PRO A 140 1.75 10.93 -10.64
N ASP A 141 2.23 10.25 -11.68
CA ASP A 141 2.70 8.86 -11.54
C ASP A 141 3.97 8.77 -10.69
N ARG A 142 4.95 9.66 -10.92
CA ARG A 142 6.19 9.71 -10.13
C ARG A 142 5.91 10.10 -8.69
N PHE A 143 5.00 11.07 -8.49
CA PHE A 143 4.60 11.53 -7.17
C PHE A 143 3.88 10.43 -6.38
N ASN A 144 2.87 9.79 -6.98
CA ASN A 144 2.12 8.70 -6.36
C ASN A 144 3.04 7.51 -6.04
N GLY A 145 4.02 7.20 -6.92
CA GLY A 145 5.04 6.19 -6.67
C GLY A 145 5.93 6.51 -5.46
N LEU A 146 6.40 7.76 -5.34
CA LEU A 146 7.17 8.22 -4.18
C LEU A 146 6.32 8.21 -2.89
N LEU A 147 5.06 8.65 -2.97
CA LEU A 147 4.12 8.65 -1.86
C LEU A 147 3.88 7.23 -1.35
N ALA A 148 3.57 6.30 -2.24
CA ALA A 148 3.30 4.90 -1.90
C ALA A 148 4.52 4.22 -1.26
N SER A 149 5.73 4.42 -1.80
CA SER A 149 6.95 3.85 -1.22
C SER A 149 7.28 4.46 0.14
N THR A 150 7.10 5.77 0.31
CA THR A 150 7.32 6.49 1.56
C THR A 150 6.35 6.02 2.64
N MET A 151 5.06 5.93 2.34
CA MET A 151 4.03 5.46 3.28
C MET A 151 4.26 4.00 3.69
N ASN A 152 4.64 3.13 2.76
CA ASN A 152 4.97 1.74 3.05
C ASN A 152 6.19 1.59 3.98
N SER A 153 7.22 2.40 3.78
CA SER A 153 8.38 2.46 4.68
C SER A 153 7.97 2.95 6.07
N LEU A 154 7.18 4.03 6.14
CA LEU A 154 6.70 4.61 7.39
C LEU A 154 5.84 3.64 8.20
N LYS A 155 5.00 2.83 7.54
CA LYS A 155 4.20 1.80 8.19
C LYS A 155 5.06 0.84 9.03
N GLN A 156 6.21 0.42 8.51
CA GLN A 156 7.15 -0.43 9.24
C GLN A 156 7.87 0.33 10.37
N GLN A 157 8.19 1.61 10.16
CA GLN A 157 8.82 2.42 11.20
C GLN A 157 7.87 2.70 12.37
N ALA A 158 6.59 2.90 12.09
CA ALA A 158 5.57 3.16 13.10
C ALA A 158 5.46 1.99 14.08
N VAL A 159 5.36 0.74 13.60
CA VAL A 159 5.26 -0.45 14.47
C VAL A 159 6.55 -0.76 15.24
N ASN A 160 7.69 -0.27 14.76
CA ASN A 160 8.99 -0.43 15.41
C ASN A 160 9.40 0.80 16.24
N SER A 161 8.49 1.77 16.44
CA SER A 161 8.78 3.01 17.15
C SER A 161 9.01 2.75 18.65
N GLN A 162 10.15 3.21 19.17
CA GLN A 162 10.49 3.11 20.59
C GLN A 162 9.58 3.95 21.50
N SER A 163 8.84 4.91 20.93
CA SER A 163 7.92 5.77 21.69
C SER A 163 6.68 5.05 22.19
N GLY A 164 6.37 3.86 21.65
CA GLY A 164 5.11 3.14 21.90
C GLY A 164 3.87 3.78 21.26
N LYS A 165 4.01 4.95 20.61
CA LYS A 165 2.89 5.69 19.99
C LYS A 165 2.43 5.13 18.64
N MET A 166 3.12 4.09 18.14
CA MET A 166 2.92 3.51 16.82
C MET A 166 2.81 4.54 15.69
N PHE A 167 3.78 5.45 15.67
CA PHE A 167 3.80 6.69 14.90
C PHE A 167 5.11 6.84 14.12
N ALA A 168 5.04 7.30 12.88
CA ALA A 168 6.21 7.66 12.09
C ALA A 168 5.92 8.79 11.10
N THR A 169 6.96 9.57 10.79
CA THR A 169 6.91 10.68 9.83
C THR A 169 8.12 10.68 8.92
N ALA A 170 7.98 11.22 7.71
CA ALA A 170 9.09 11.43 6.77
C ALA A 170 8.94 12.76 6.04
N ALA A 171 10.08 13.33 5.67
CA ALA A 171 10.20 14.43 4.73
C ALA A 171 11.17 14.02 3.62
N VAL A 172 10.67 13.85 2.40
CA VAL A 172 11.43 13.34 1.25
C VAL A 172 11.32 14.29 0.08
N LYS A 173 12.44 14.52 -0.61
CA LYS A 173 12.47 15.43 -1.77
C LYS A 173 11.76 14.79 -2.96
N PHE A 174 10.73 15.48 -3.47
CA PHE A 174 10.10 15.14 -4.73
C PHE A 174 10.81 15.84 -5.90
N THR A 175 11.20 17.10 -5.73
CA THR A 175 12.10 17.84 -6.64
C THR A 175 13.18 18.56 -5.82
N SER A 176 14.04 19.35 -6.46
CA SER A 176 14.99 20.22 -5.76
C SER A 176 14.31 21.27 -4.86
N SER A 177 13.08 21.66 -5.19
CA SER A 177 12.31 22.71 -4.51
C SER A 177 11.06 22.20 -3.79
N VAL A 178 10.61 20.97 -4.05
CA VAL A 178 9.39 20.39 -3.47
C VAL A 178 9.75 19.22 -2.56
N THR A 179 9.27 19.29 -1.32
CA THR A 179 9.40 18.23 -0.32
C THR A 179 8.03 17.64 -0.02
N LEU A 180 7.94 16.32 -0.06
CA LEU A 180 6.78 15.56 0.36
C LEU A 180 6.93 15.22 1.86
N TYR A 181 5.93 15.62 2.64
CA TYR A 181 5.81 15.33 4.07
C TYR A 181 4.75 14.25 4.25
N CYS A 182 5.11 13.16 4.93
CA CYS A 182 4.22 12.02 5.16
C CYS A 182 4.16 11.68 6.64
N LEU A 183 3.00 11.24 7.10
CA LEU A 183 2.73 10.81 8.46
C LEU A 183 1.85 9.56 8.43
N VAL A 184 2.20 8.57 9.25
CA VAL A 184 1.36 7.41 9.52
C VAL A 184 1.27 7.16 11.02
N GLN A 185 0.10 6.75 11.48
CA GLN A 185 -0.12 6.35 12.85
C GLN A 185 -1.21 5.30 12.96
N CYS A 186 -1.04 4.35 13.87
CA CYS A 186 -2.13 3.50 14.34
C CYS A 186 -2.28 3.62 15.85
N SER A 187 -3.40 3.14 16.37
CA SER A 187 -3.72 3.24 17.80
C SER A 187 -2.83 2.30 18.63
N PRO A 188 -2.19 2.76 19.73
CA PRO A 188 -1.22 1.98 20.49
C PRO A 188 -1.69 0.66 21.11
N GLU A 189 -3.00 0.43 21.24
CA GLU A 189 -3.56 -0.82 21.76
C GLU A 189 -3.56 -1.97 20.75
N LEU A 190 -3.28 -1.70 19.47
CA LEU A 190 -3.28 -2.73 18.43
C LEU A 190 -2.03 -3.61 18.51
N SER A 191 -2.16 -4.87 18.10
CA SER A 191 -0.97 -5.68 17.82
C SER A 191 -0.21 -5.12 16.62
N VAL A 192 1.09 -5.46 16.51
CA VAL A 192 1.91 -5.09 15.35
C VAL A 192 1.26 -5.52 14.03
N SER A 193 0.74 -6.75 13.97
CA SER A 193 0.09 -7.27 12.76
C SER A 193 -1.19 -6.50 12.41
N LEU A 194 -2.02 -6.16 13.40
CA LEU A 194 -3.25 -5.42 13.16
C LEU A 194 -2.97 -3.97 12.77
N CYS A 195 -1.97 -3.33 13.39
CA CYS A 195 -1.49 -2.01 12.99
C CYS A 195 -1.03 -1.97 11.53
N LEU A 196 -0.22 -2.95 11.10
CA LEU A 196 0.21 -3.09 9.72
C LEU A 196 -0.99 -3.21 8.76
N THR A 197 -1.99 -4.01 9.11
CA THR A 197 -3.20 -4.20 8.30
C THR A 197 -4.00 -2.90 8.16
N VAL A 198 -4.29 -2.20 9.26
CA VAL A 198 -5.10 -0.96 9.20
C VAL A 198 -4.36 0.20 8.54
N LEU A 199 -3.02 0.23 8.63
CA LEU A 199 -2.21 1.19 7.89
C LEU A 199 -2.19 0.88 6.40
N GLU A 200 -2.14 -0.39 6.00
CA GLU A 200 -2.27 -0.78 4.59
C GLU A 200 -3.63 -0.35 4.03
N SER A 201 -4.72 -0.66 4.74
CA SER A 201 -6.07 -0.26 4.31
C SER A 201 -6.23 1.26 4.19
N ALA A 202 -5.59 2.03 5.09
CA ALA A 202 -5.58 3.48 4.99
C ALA A 202 -4.83 3.96 3.74
N ILE A 203 -3.67 3.37 3.45
CA ILE A 203 -2.85 3.69 2.27
C ILE A 203 -3.61 3.39 0.98
N ASP A 204 -4.23 2.21 0.88
CA ASP A 204 -5.03 1.82 -0.29
C ASP A 204 -6.20 2.78 -0.54
N SER A 205 -6.80 3.30 0.53
CA SER A 205 -7.92 4.26 0.48
C SER A 205 -7.53 5.64 -0.06
N LEU A 206 -6.24 5.98 -0.16
CA LEU A 206 -5.80 7.22 -0.81
C LEU A 206 -6.23 7.27 -2.28
N SER A 207 -6.31 6.11 -2.95
CA SER A 207 -6.74 6.01 -4.34
C SER A 207 -8.16 6.55 -4.58
N MET A 208 -8.99 6.57 -3.54
CA MET A 208 -10.40 7.00 -3.61
C MET A 208 -10.57 8.52 -3.65
N CYS A 209 -9.62 9.32 -3.17
CA CYS A 209 -9.74 10.78 -3.04
C CYS A 209 -8.58 11.58 -3.62
N CYS A 210 -7.38 10.97 -3.61
CA CYS A 210 -6.17 11.73 -3.43
C CYS A 210 -5.09 11.38 -4.47
N THR A 211 -5.43 10.59 -5.49
CA THR A 211 -4.54 10.25 -6.61
C THR A 211 -4.13 11.52 -7.36
N GLY A 212 -2.81 11.78 -7.41
CA GLY A 212 -2.24 12.93 -8.12
C GLY A 212 -2.50 14.29 -7.45
N LYS A 213 -2.97 14.30 -6.19
CA LYS A 213 -3.17 15.53 -5.41
C LYS A 213 -1.90 15.91 -4.66
N GLU A 214 -1.72 17.19 -4.38
CA GLU A 214 -0.58 17.68 -3.58
C GLU A 214 -0.70 17.32 -2.09
N GLY A 215 -1.89 16.92 -1.64
CA GLY A 215 -2.13 16.57 -0.26
C GLY A 215 -3.40 15.75 -0.07
N GLY A 216 -3.37 14.89 0.93
CA GLY A 216 -4.46 13.98 1.24
C GLY A 216 -4.34 13.35 2.62
N ALA A 217 -5.48 13.03 3.21
CA ALA A 217 -5.56 12.34 4.48
C ALA A 217 -6.61 11.23 4.45
N VAL A 218 -6.33 10.15 5.17
CA VAL A 218 -7.27 9.07 5.44
C VAL A 218 -7.26 8.77 6.93
N MET A 219 -8.43 8.78 7.53
CA MET A 219 -8.66 8.53 8.95
C MET A 219 -9.59 7.32 9.10
N LEU A 220 -9.06 6.24 9.63
CA LEU A 220 -9.80 5.06 10.05
C LEU A 220 -10.06 5.12 11.57
N PRO A 221 -10.85 4.20 12.16
CA PRO A 221 -11.13 4.21 13.60
C PRO A 221 -9.92 3.99 14.50
N SER A 222 -8.88 3.35 13.97
CA SER A 222 -7.65 3.02 14.71
C SER A 222 -6.38 3.38 13.93
N SER A 223 -6.47 4.17 12.85
CA SER A 223 -5.31 4.66 12.11
C SER A 223 -5.57 6.00 11.42
N ASN A 224 -4.49 6.74 11.18
CA ASN A 224 -4.50 8.02 10.48
C ASN A 224 -3.24 8.10 9.61
N ILE A 225 -3.43 8.44 8.35
CA ILE A 225 -2.33 8.80 7.45
C ILE A 225 -2.60 10.15 6.82
N ARG A 226 -1.53 10.91 6.59
CA ARG A 226 -1.60 12.21 5.92
C ARG A 226 -0.33 12.50 5.15
N TYR A 227 -0.48 13.11 3.98
CA TYR A 227 0.63 13.68 3.24
C TYR A 227 0.32 15.09 2.75
N GLU A 228 1.36 15.91 2.64
CA GLU A 228 1.30 17.30 2.18
C GLU A 228 2.62 17.69 1.50
N LEU A 229 2.61 18.77 0.72
CA LEU A 229 3.83 19.43 0.21
C LEU A 229 4.35 20.56 1.11
N TYR A 230 3.80 20.71 2.31
CA TYR A 230 4.23 21.65 3.34
C TYR A 230 4.38 20.94 4.70
N PRO A 231 5.23 21.44 5.62
CA PRO A 231 5.34 20.88 6.97
C PRO A 231 4.03 21.03 7.75
N PHE A 232 3.57 19.95 8.40
CA PHE A 232 2.35 19.94 9.23
C PHE A 232 2.50 19.17 10.55
N PHE A 233 3.72 18.76 10.88
CA PHE A 233 4.07 18.03 12.09
C PHE A 233 5.36 18.58 12.68
N ASN A 234 5.45 18.53 14.00
CA ASN A 234 6.55 19.17 14.70
C ASN A 234 7.82 18.32 14.55
N TYR A 235 8.74 18.79 13.69
CA TYR A 235 9.97 18.09 13.33
C TYR A 235 10.88 17.81 14.54
N THR A 236 10.72 18.55 15.63
CA THR A 236 11.62 18.56 16.79
C THR A 236 11.46 17.39 17.77
N ALA A 237 10.46 16.51 17.62
CA ALA A 237 10.24 15.38 18.55
C ALA A 237 10.40 13.97 17.94
N SER A 238 10.66 13.86 16.64
CA SER A 238 10.85 12.55 15.98
C SER A 238 11.86 12.57 14.83
N SER A 239 12.69 13.60 14.73
CA SER A 239 13.87 13.54 13.88
C SER A 239 15.00 12.86 14.66
N THR A 240 15.06 11.53 14.63
CA THR A 240 16.32 11.06 14.05
C THR A 240 16.27 11.60 12.62
N PRO A 241 17.21 12.45 12.15
CA PRO A 241 17.49 12.41 10.72
C PRO A 241 17.58 10.94 10.37
N LEU A 242 17.08 10.48 9.21
CA LEU A 242 17.43 9.14 8.72
C LEU A 242 18.86 8.92 9.17
N PRO A 243 19.12 8.01 10.15
CA PRO A 243 20.50 7.73 10.48
C PRO A 243 21.08 7.44 9.10
N PRO A 244 22.23 8.01 8.70
CA PRO A 244 22.95 7.39 7.60
C PRO A 244 22.87 5.90 7.95
N PRO A 245 22.25 5.07 7.08
CA PRO A 245 21.81 3.74 7.47
C PRO A 245 22.97 3.16 8.26
N PRO A 246 22.74 2.71 9.53
CA PRO A 246 23.83 2.42 10.48
C PRO A 246 24.95 1.76 9.70
N ARG A 247 26.23 2.15 9.84
CA ARG A 247 27.27 1.81 8.84
C ARG A 247 27.13 0.38 8.28
N ASP A 248 26.77 -0.57 9.13
CA ASP A 248 26.18 -1.89 8.85
C ASP A 248 25.07 -1.97 7.78
N MET A 249 23.93 -1.28 7.90
CA MET A 249 22.86 -1.17 6.90
C MET A 249 23.29 -0.47 5.60
N TYR A 250 24.17 0.54 5.64
CA TYR A 250 24.74 1.08 4.39
C TYR A 250 25.59 0.00 3.70
N GLU A 251 26.40 -0.74 4.45
CA GLU A 251 27.16 -1.88 3.95
C GLU A 251 26.24 -3.01 3.45
N ILE A 252 25.17 -3.35 4.17
CA ILE A 252 24.18 -4.37 3.78
C ILE A 252 23.45 -3.95 2.50
N CYS A 253 22.96 -2.70 2.40
CA CYS A 253 22.30 -2.21 1.20
C CYS A 253 23.28 -1.89 0.05
N SER A 254 24.57 -1.70 0.32
CA SER A 254 25.59 -1.60 -0.74
C SER A 254 26.12 -2.97 -1.17
N SER A 255 25.94 -4.01 -0.34
CA SER A 255 26.38 -5.37 -0.65
C SER A 255 25.54 -5.98 -1.77
N MET A 256 26.24 -6.52 -2.77
CA MET A 256 25.59 -7.31 -3.80
C MET A 256 25.33 -8.72 -3.26
N PHE A 257 24.25 -9.36 -3.69
CA PHE A 257 23.89 -10.72 -3.34
C PHE A 257 23.77 -11.60 -4.58
N ASN A 258 23.91 -12.91 -4.38
CA ASN A 258 23.67 -13.91 -5.42
C ASN A 258 22.28 -14.51 -5.19
N CYS A 259 21.57 -14.80 -6.28
CA CYS A 259 20.23 -15.37 -6.26
C CYS A 259 20.14 -16.46 -7.33
N GLY A 260 20.16 -17.73 -6.91
CA GLY A 260 20.29 -18.83 -7.84
C GLY A 260 21.57 -18.70 -8.69
N MET A 261 21.44 -18.77 -10.01
CA MET A 261 22.54 -18.55 -10.95
C MET A 261 22.90 -17.07 -11.19
N LEU A 262 22.11 -16.13 -10.65
CA LEU A 262 22.36 -14.70 -10.80
C LEU A 262 23.40 -14.24 -9.78
N ASN A 263 24.45 -13.58 -10.25
CA ASN A 263 25.52 -13.06 -9.41
C ASN A 263 25.52 -11.53 -9.40
N ASN A 264 26.04 -10.95 -8.32
CA ASN A 264 26.23 -9.51 -8.18
C ASN A 264 24.94 -8.68 -8.35
N ILE A 265 23.83 -9.14 -7.76
CA ILE A 265 22.55 -8.44 -7.79
C ILE A 265 22.49 -7.43 -6.64
N GLY A 266 22.02 -6.22 -6.93
CA GLY A 266 21.85 -5.17 -5.93
C GLY A 266 20.59 -4.36 -6.19
N PHE A 267 20.61 -3.10 -5.75
CA PHE A 267 19.51 -2.17 -5.99
C PHE A 267 19.17 -2.09 -7.51
N PRO A 268 17.89 -2.15 -7.91
CA PRO A 268 16.68 -2.00 -7.09
C PRO A 268 16.11 -3.31 -6.52
N PHE A 269 16.79 -4.44 -6.68
CA PHE A 269 16.32 -5.74 -6.22
C PHE A 269 16.67 -5.98 -4.74
N TRP A 270 15.85 -6.80 -4.08
CA TRP A 270 16.07 -7.27 -2.70
C TRP A 270 15.59 -8.71 -2.56
N GLY A 271 16.01 -9.40 -1.50
CA GLY A 271 15.77 -10.84 -1.33
C GLY A 271 16.90 -11.51 -0.56
N GLU A 272 16.69 -12.74 -0.09
CA GLU A 272 17.63 -13.50 0.74
C GLU A 272 18.11 -12.67 1.96
N ASN A 273 19.41 -12.43 2.06
CA ASN A 273 20.05 -11.68 3.13
C ASN A 273 20.00 -10.16 2.92
N ARG A 274 19.41 -9.68 1.81
CA ARG A 274 19.24 -8.26 1.50
C ARG A 274 17.82 -7.82 1.92
N PRO A 275 17.69 -7.01 2.98
CA PRO A 275 16.39 -6.58 3.53
C PRO A 275 15.50 -5.89 2.51
N ASN A 276 14.18 -5.94 2.75
CA ASN A 276 13.18 -5.24 1.92
C ASN A 276 13.39 -3.72 1.85
N SER A 277 14.04 -3.13 2.85
CA SER A 277 14.42 -1.73 2.86
C SER A 277 15.52 -1.37 1.86
N CYS A 278 16.26 -2.35 1.33
CA CYS A 278 17.39 -2.14 0.41
C CYS A 278 17.02 -2.25 -1.08
N GLY A 279 15.73 -2.34 -1.41
CA GLY A 279 15.24 -2.44 -2.78
C GLY A 279 13.78 -2.02 -2.91
N TYR A 280 13.23 -2.14 -4.11
CA TYR A 280 11.84 -1.76 -4.40
C TYR A 280 10.86 -2.88 -4.05
N PRO A 281 9.74 -2.62 -3.35
CA PRO A 281 8.80 -3.65 -2.89
C PRO A 281 8.36 -4.64 -3.98
N GLY A 282 8.08 -4.15 -5.20
CA GLY A 282 7.67 -4.98 -6.35
C GLY A 282 8.81 -5.74 -7.05
N LEU A 283 10.07 -5.55 -6.64
CA LEU A 283 11.27 -6.19 -7.22
C LEU A 283 11.94 -7.18 -6.26
N LYS A 284 11.14 -7.85 -5.43
CA LYS A 284 11.61 -8.94 -4.57
C LYS A 284 12.00 -10.16 -5.40
N LEU A 285 13.24 -10.62 -5.24
CA LEU A 285 13.68 -11.93 -5.72
C LEU A 285 13.52 -12.99 -4.62
N ASN A 286 13.00 -14.15 -4.98
CA ASN A 286 13.02 -15.35 -4.14
C ASN A 286 13.97 -16.36 -4.79
N CYS A 287 14.92 -16.88 -4.02
CA CYS A 287 16.01 -17.70 -4.54
C CYS A 287 15.90 -19.11 -3.93
N GLU A 288 15.71 -20.11 -4.79
CA GLU A 288 15.64 -21.51 -4.38
C GLU A 288 16.76 -22.26 -5.10
N GLU A 289 17.78 -22.70 -4.36
CA GLU A 289 18.97 -23.40 -4.88
C GLU A 289 19.64 -22.65 -6.05
N SER A 290 19.30 -23.01 -7.29
CA SER A 290 19.84 -22.46 -8.54
C SER A 290 18.85 -21.56 -9.29
N VAL A 291 17.60 -21.43 -8.82
CA VAL A 291 16.52 -20.76 -9.52
C VAL A 291 16.15 -19.45 -8.81
N ALA A 292 16.28 -18.34 -9.53
CA ALA A 292 15.77 -17.04 -9.12
C ALA A 292 14.34 -16.84 -9.63
N THR A 293 13.45 -16.37 -8.78
CA THR A 293 12.05 -16.08 -9.14
C THR A 293 11.61 -14.71 -8.65
N ILE A 294 10.67 -14.11 -9.35
CA ILE A 294 10.04 -12.83 -9.00
C ILE A 294 8.53 -12.98 -9.19
N LYS A 295 7.76 -12.48 -8.22
CA LYS A 295 6.30 -12.41 -8.34
C LYS A 295 5.92 -11.01 -8.80
N ILE A 296 5.31 -10.91 -9.97
CA ILE A 296 4.82 -9.65 -10.53
C ILE A 296 3.31 -9.77 -10.59
N MET A 297 2.60 -8.89 -9.87
CA MET A 297 1.15 -8.99 -9.67
C MET A 297 0.78 -10.37 -9.10
N ASN A 298 -0.02 -11.15 -9.83
CA ASN A 298 -0.44 -12.50 -9.44
C ASN A 298 0.33 -13.63 -10.14
N VAL A 299 1.35 -13.30 -10.94
CA VAL A 299 2.06 -14.27 -11.77
C VAL A 299 3.50 -14.44 -11.29
N THR A 300 3.96 -15.69 -11.21
CA THR A 300 5.33 -16.02 -10.83
C THR A 300 6.21 -16.20 -12.07
N TYR A 301 7.29 -15.42 -12.13
CA TYR A 301 8.27 -15.46 -13.19
C TYR A 301 9.59 -16.04 -12.66
N GLN A 302 10.24 -16.88 -13.46
CA GLN A 302 11.64 -17.20 -13.30
C GLN A 302 12.49 -16.08 -13.93
N VAL A 303 13.51 -15.63 -13.20
CA VAL A 303 14.46 -14.62 -13.66
C VAL A 303 15.62 -15.32 -14.36
N LEU A 304 15.75 -15.08 -15.66
CA LEU A 304 16.78 -15.66 -16.51
C LEU A 304 18.04 -14.80 -16.58
N GLY A 305 17.93 -13.51 -16.27
CA GLY A 305 19.07 -12.60 -16.28
C GLY A 305 18.70 -11.18 -15.86
N VAL A 306 19.68 -10.48 -15.30
CA VAL A 306 19.57 -9.09 -14.89
C VAL A 306 20.73 -8.34 -15.54
N ASN A 307 20.43 -7.25 -16.24
CA ASN A 307 21.42 -6.31 -16.76
C ASN A 307 21.20 -4.94 -16.10
N PRO A 308 21.96 -4.63 -15.03
CA PRO A 308 21.83 -3.38 -14.31
C PRO A 308 22.10 -2.13 -15.17
N GLU A 309 23.10 -2.19 -16.05
CA GLU A 309 23.51 -1.05 -16.90
C GLU A 309 22.41 -0.62 -17.87
N ALA A 310 21.74 -1.59 -18.48
CA ALA A 310 20.64 -1.33 -19.42
C ALA A 310 19.27 -1.21 -18.74
N GLN A 311 19.20 -1.42 -17.42
CA GLN A 311 17.98 -1.60 -16.65
C GLN A 311 17.07 -2.71 -17.19
N ILE A 312 17.63 -3.82 -17.70
CA ILE A 312 16.87 -4.89 -18.35
C ILE A 312 16.79 -6.12 -17.46
N LEU A 313 15.56 -6.53 -17.16
CA LEU A 313 15.23 -7.79 -16.50
C LEU A 313 14.74 -8.79 -17.56
N LYS A 314 15.35 -9.96 -17.64
CA LYS A 314 14.95 -11.05 -18.54
C LYS A 314 14.21 -12.11 -17.73
N ILE A 315 12.94 -12.34 -18.07
CA ILE A 315 12.04 -13.22 -17.31
C ILE A 315 11.29 -14.19 -18.22
N THR A 316 10.89 -15.32 -17.65
CA THR A 316 9.92 -16.25 -18.23
C THR A 316 8.95 -16.73 -17.17
N ARG A 317 7.78 -17.20 -17.58
CA ARG A 317 6.73 -17.73 -16.70
C ARG A 317 7.19 -19.05 -16.07
N LYS A 318 7.25 -19.12 -14.73
CA LYS A 318 7.80 -20.29 -14.01
C LYS A 318 6.97 -21.55 -14.26
N ASP A 319 5.65 -21.44 -14.36
CA ASP A 319 4.73 -22.57 -14.55
C ASP A 319 4.91 -23.29 -15.90
N PHE A 320 5.42 -22.62 -16.93
CA PHE A 320 5.74 -23.28 -18.20
C PHE A 320 7.01 -24.14 -18.16
N SER A 321 7.81 -24.06 -17.10
CA SER A 321 9.01 -24.92 -16.95
C SER A 321 8.68 -26.41 -16.86
N ALA A 322 7.51 -26.75 -16.29
CA ALA A 322 7.01 -28.14 -16.22
C ALA A 322 6.33 -28.61 -17.52
N GLY A 323 6.22 -27.73 -18.52
CA GLY A 323 5.61 -27.99 -19.81
C GLY A 323 4.40 -27.09 -20.11
N ILE A 324 4.13 -26.89 -21.40
CA ILE A 324 3.13 -25.90 -21.86
C ILE A 324 1.67 -26.36 -21.85
N CYS A 325 1.39 -27.59 -21.41
CA CYS A 325 0.06 -28.20 -21.50
C CYS A 325 -0.82 -28.06 -20.26
N SER A 326 -0.27 -27.57 -19.15
CA SER A 326 -1.02 -27.36 -17.90
C SER A 326 -0.46 -26.20 -17.08
N PRO A 327 -0.42 -24.97 -17.65
CA PRO A 327 -0.02 -23.78 -16.88
C PRO A 327 -1.07 -23.43 -15.81
N GLU A 328 -0.83 -22.39 -15.03
CA GLU A 328 -1.78 -21.84 -14.05
C GLU A 328 -3.01 -21.17 -14.70
N PHE A 329 -3.14 -21.24 -16.03
CA PHE A 329 -4.25 -20.69 -16.83
C PHE A 329 -4.60 -19.21 -16.57
N VAL A 330 -3.64 -18.44 -16.08
CA VAL A 330 -3.72 -16.98 -15.92
C VAL A 330 -2.93 -16.28 -17.02
N ASN A 331 -3.44 -15.16 -17.53
CA ASN A 331 -2.71 -14.32 -18.47
C ASN A 331 -1.41 -13.81 -17.85
N SER A 332 -0.38 -13.64 -18.68
CA SER A 332 0.84 -12.96 -18.25
C SER A 332 0.52 -11.49 -18.01
N THR A 333 0.74 -11.04 -16.78
CA THR A 333 0.54 -9.65 -16.37
C THR A 333 1.87 -9.08 -15.91
N LEU A 334 2.13 -7.84 -16.30
CA LEU A 334 3.25 -7.06 -15.81
C LEU A 334 2.68 -5.84 -15.10
N ASP A 335 3.43 -5.28 -14.17
CA ASP A 335 3.11 -4.01 -13.56
C ASP A 335 3.65 -2.87 -14.43
N PRO A 336 2.79 -2.14 -15.17
CA PRO A 336 3.23 -1.07 -16.08
C PRO A 336 3.79 0.15 -15.35
N THR A 337 3.58 0.26 -14.02
CA THR A 337 4.17 1.32 -13.19
C THR A 337 5.63 1.02 -12.87
N LEU A 338 6.00 -0.26 -12.81
CA LEU A 338 7.32 -0.74 -12.43
C LEU A 338 8.18 -1.15 -13.62
N LEU A 339 7.55 -1.67 -14.69
CA LEU A 339 8.21 -2.29 -15.83
C LEU A 339 7.69 -1.70 -17.14
N ASP A 340 8.60 -1.24 -17.99
CA ASP A 340 8.34 -0.98 -19.40
C ASP A 340 8.51 -2.28 -20.21
N LEU A 341 7.48 -2.59 -20.98
CA LEU A 341 7.56 -3.58 -22.05
C LEU A 341 8.55 -3.05 -23.09
N GLY A 342 9.68 -3.75 -23.26
CA GLY A 342 10.69 -3.36 -24.24
C GLY A 342 10.14 -3.35 -25.66
N ILE A 343 10.61 -2.41 -26.49
CA ILE A 343 10.34 -2.41 -27.93
C ILE A 343 10.78 -3.77 -28.49
N GLY A 344 9.86 -4.47 -29.16
CA GLY A 344 10.14 -5.80 -29.72
C GLY A 344 9.46 -6.98 -29.01
N LEU A 345 8.37 -6.75 -28.27
CA LEU A 345 7.49 -7.82 -27.78
C LEU A 345 6.17 -7.87 -28.55
N GLN A 346 5.64 -9.07 -28.71
CA GLN A 346 4.30 -9.34 -29.23
C GLN A 346 3.56 -10.28 -28.30
N TYR A 347 2.24 -10.18 -28.31
CA TYR A 347 1.40 -11.10 -27.59
C TYR A 347 1.10 -12.35 -28.42
N LEU A 348 1.18 -13.50 -27.76
CA LEU A 348 0.78 -14.79 -28.29
C LEU A 348 -0.28 -15.36 -27.35
N THR A 349 -1.40 -15.80 -27.90
CA THR A 349 -2.46 -16.47 -27.15
C THR A 349 -2.39 -17.96 -27.41
N ILE A 350 -2.33 -18.75 -26.33
CA ILE A 350 -2.51 -20.20 -26.36
C ILE A 350 -3.93 -20.50 -25.87
N VAL A 351 -4.76 -21.09 -26.73
CA VAL A 351 -6.11 -21.55 -26.34
C VAL A 351 -6.10 -23.06 -26.14
N TYR A 352 -6.70 -23.54 -25.05
CA TYR A 352 -6.70 -24.94 -24.63
C TYR A 352 -8.13 -25.51 -24.57
N GLY A 353 -8.26 -26.83 -24.68
CA GLY A 353 -9.56 -27.50 -24.59
C GLY A 353 -10.41 -27.37 -25.86
N CYS A 354 -9.77 -27.22 -27.01
CA CYS A 354 -10.45 -27.02 -28.28
C CYS A 354 -10.87 -28.35 -28.92
N GLY A 355 -11.95 -28.33 -29.70
CA GLY A 355 -12.28 -29.40 -30.64
C GLY A 355 -11.28 -29.45 -31.82
N PHE A 356 -11.24 -30.57 -32.56
CA PHE A 356 -10.39 -30.67 -33.74
C PHE A 356 -10.86 -29.69 -34.82
N SER A 357 -10.14 -28.58 -35.01
CA SER A 357 -10.42 -27.59 -36.06
C SER A 357 -9.38 -27.65 -37.16
N LEU A 358 -9.83 -27.84 -38.40
CA LEU A 358 -8.99 -27.90 -39.61
C LEU A 358 -8.58 -26.51 -40.14
N ASN A 359 -9.12 -25.42 -39.57
CA ASN A 359 -8.90 -24.07 -40.10
C ASN A 359 -8.43 -23.09 -39.02
N THR A 360 -7.34 -22.39 -39.35
CA THR A 360 -6.83 -21.14 -38.75
C THR A 360 -6.18 -21.24 -37.36
N SER A 361 -4.93 -21.70 -37.32
CA SER A 361 -4.01 -21.32 -36.24
C SER A 361 -2.55 -21.32 -36.73
N LEU A 362 -1.71 -20.54 -36.07
CA LEU A 362 -0.26 -20.50 -36.30
C LEU A 362 0.45 -21.81 -35.95
N GLY A 363 -0.24 -22.67 -35.23
CA GLY A 363 0.30 -23.91 -34.70
C GLY A 363 -0.72 -24.59 -33.80
N GLN A 364 -0.68 -25.92 -33.77
CA GLN A 364 -1.52 -26.74 -32.90
C GLN A 364 -0.72 -27.89 -32.30
N PHE A 365 -1.08 -28.28 -31.08
CA PHE A 365 -0.50 -29.43 -30.42
C PHE A 365 -1.51 -30.09 -29.48
N ASN A 366 -1.31 -31.37 -29.20
CA ASN A 366 -2.22 -32.15 -28.37
C ASN A 366 -1.70 -32.22 -26.93
N CYS A 367 -2.49 -31.71 -25.99
CA CYS A 367 -2.26 -31.86 -24.57
C CYS A 367 -3.09 -33.03 -24.05
N GLN A 368 -2.45 -34.15 -23.73
CA GLN A 368 -3.11 -35.42 -23.35
C GLN A 368 -4.27 -35.27 -22.33
N LYS A 369 -4.17 -34.33 -21.38
CA LYS A 369 -5.21 -34.06 -20.38
C LYS A 369 -6.22 -32.98 -20.78
N ASN A 370 -5.85 -32.06 -21.66
CA ASN A 370 -6.60 -30.83 -21.95
C ASN A 370 -7.04 -30.70 -23.42
N GLY A 371 -6.96 -31.78 -24.19
CA GLY A 371 -7.35 -31.79 -25.61
C GLY A 371 -6.39 -30.99 -26.49
N PHE A 372 -6.87 -30.54 -27.66
CA PHE A 372 -6.06 -29.74 -28.57
C PHE A 372 -5.87 -28.31 -28.03
N ALA A 373 -4.65 -27.82 -28.19
CA ALA A 373 -4.29 -26.42 -27.97
C ALA A 373 -3.94 -25.76 -29.32
N HIS A 374 -4.35 -24.51 -29.49
CA HIS A 374 -4.07 -23.71 -30.68
C HIS A 374 -3.37 -22.39 -30.34
N ILE A 375 -2.56 -21.90 -31.27
CA ILE A 375 -1.75 -20.70 -31.12
C ILE A 375 -2.27 -19.58 -32.02
N LYS A 376 -2.42 -18.37 -31.46
CA LYS A 376 -2.86 -17.16 -32.17
C LYS A 376 -1.94 -15.97 -31.88
N TRP A 377 -1.60 -15.17 -32.90
CA TRP A 377 -0.87 -13.90 -32.73
C TRP A 377 -1.81 -12.79 -32.29
N GLY A 378 -1.52 -12.19 -31.14
CA GLY A 378 -2.34 -11.19 -30.48
C GLY A 378 -2.85 -11.67 -29.12
N ALA A 379 -3.64 -10.82 -28.48
CA ALA A 379 -4.31 -11.12 -27.22
C ALA A 379 -5.79 -11.42 -27.51
N TYR A 380 -6.21 -12.67 -27.33
CA TYR A 380 -7.60 -13.08 -27.55
C TYR A 380 -8.12 -13.89 -26.36
N GLY A 381 -9.44 -13.88 -26.19
CA GLY A 381 -10.12 -14.81 -25.30
C GLY A 381 -10.19 -16.24 -25.87
N PRO A 382 -10.78 -17.18 -25.11
CA PRO A 382 -10.83 -18.59 -25.48
C PRO A 382 -11.72 -18.88 -26.69
N GLY A 383 -12.70 -18.04 -26.99
CA GLY A 383 -13.70 -18.31 -28.04
C GLY A 383 -14.45 -19.61 -27.74
N GLU A 384 -14.50 -20.52 -28.72
CA GLU A 384 -15.12 -21.84 -28.60
C GLU A 384 -14.29 -22.86 -27.78
N CYS A 385 -13.07 -22.50 -27.38
CA CYS A 385 -12.22 -23.33 -26.54
C CYS A 385 -12.54 -23.11 -25.05
N LYS A 386 -11.96 -23.92 -24.16
CA LYS A 386 -12.25 -23.84 -22.72
C LYS A 386 -11.55 -22.66 -22.03
N VAL A 387 -10.29 -22.40 -22.36
CA VAL A 387 -9.47 -21.39 -21.67
C VAL A 387 -8.38 -20.84 -22.59
N SER A 388 -7.95 -19.60 -22.34
CA SER A 388 -6.90 -18.92 -23.08
C SER A 388 -5.84 -18.35 -22.15
N VAL A 389 -4.58 -18.40 -22.55
CA VAL A 389 -3.47 -17.76 -21.85
C VAL A 389 -2.73 -16.86 -22.81
N VAL A 390 -2.64 -15.57 -22.48
CA VAL A 390 -1.85 -14.59 -23.23
C VAL A 390 -0.44 -14.51 -22.63
N VAL A 391 0.58 -14.65 -23.48
CA VAL A 391 2.00 -14.57 -23.11
C VAL A 391 2.72 -13.57 -24.02
N PRO A 392 3.57 -12.67 -23.48
CA PRO A 392 4.48 -11.88 -24.29
C PRO A 392 5.64 -12.74 -24.77
N VAL A 393 5.97 -12.62 -26.05
CA VAL A 393 7.13 -13.28 -26.67
C VAL A 393 7.92 -12.27 -27.52
N PRO A 394 9.23 -12.45 -27.70
CA PRO A 394 10.04 -11.60 -28.57
C PRO A 394 9.54 -11.60 -30.03
N VAL A 395 9.56 -10.45 -30.73
CA VAL A 395 9.16 -10.30 -32.14
C VAL A 395 9.92 -11.25 -33.08
N ARG A 396 11.16 -11.61 -32.75
CA ARG A 396 11.95 -12.61 -33.49
C ARG A 396 11.29 -13.99 -33.56
N VAL A 397 10.34 -14.31 -32.68
CA VAL A 397 9.54 -15.53 -32.79
C VAL A 397 8.67 -15.49 -34.05
N GLN A 398 8.27 -14.30 -34.50
CA GLN A 398 7.52 -14.09 -35.75
C GLN A 398 8.43 -13.93 -36.98
N SER A 399 9.61 -13.30 -36.83
CA SER A 399 10.51 -12.94 -37.95
C SER A 399 11.82 -13.73 -38.01
N GLY A 400 11.97 -14.77 -37.18
CA GLY A 400 13.15 -15.63 -37.10
C GLY A 400 13.08 -16.87 -38.00
N PRO A 401 13.85 -17.95 -37.72
CA PRO A 401 13.89 -19.18 -38.53
C PRO A 401 12.53 -19.89 -38.71
N TRP A 402 11.50 -19.46 -37.98
CA TRP A 402 10.17 -20.03 -37.91
C TRP A 402 9.14 -19.35 -38.84
N THR A 403 9.54 -18.31 -39.58
CA THR A 403 8.68 -17.65 -40.57
C THR A 403 8.14 -18.67 -41.59
N GLY A 404 6.82 -18.86 -41.63
CA GLY A 404 6.15 -19.77 -42.57
C GLY A 404 6.07 -21.23 -42.14
N ILE A 405 6.51 -21.57 -40.92
CA ILE A 405 6.41 -22.93 -40.37
C ILE A 405 5.41 -22.94 -39.21
N ALA A 406 4.54 -23.95 -39.16
CA ALA A 406 3.64 -24.15 -38.02
C ALA A 406 4.44 -24.26 -36.71
N ILE A 407 3.99 -23.53 -35.68
CA ILE A 407 4.57 -23.58 -34.33
C ILE A 407 4.06 -24.85 -33.63
N ASP A 408 4.90 -25.86 -33.50
CA ASP A 408 4.59 -27.04 -32.69
C ASP A 408 4.90 -26.81 -31.20
N GLN A 409 4.58 -27.82 -30.38
CA GLN A 409 4.77 -27.77 -28.93
C GLN A 409 6.23 -27.47 -28.53
N SER A 410 7.21 -28.08 -29.20
CA SER A 410 8.62 -27.93 -28.84
C SER A 410 9.11 -26.52 -29.11
N LYS A 411 8.72 -25.95 -30.26
CA LYS A 411 9.10 -24.58 -30.66
C LYS A 411 8.48 -23.54 -29.74
N LEU A 412 7.22 -23.74 -29.35
CA LEU A 412 6.57 -22.84 -28.42
C LEU A 412 7.21 -22.92 -27.03
N GLN A 413 7.56 -24.12 -26.58
CA GLN A 413 8.27 -24.31 -25.32
C GLN A 413 9.65 -23.66 -25.33
N GLU A 414 10.39 -23.77 -26.44
CA GLU A 414 11.67 -23.07 -26.63
C GLU A 414 11.48 -21.53 -26.62
N ALA A 415 10.49 -21.01 -27.35
CA ALA A 415 10.22 -19.57 -27.42
C ALA A 415 9.80 -18.97 -26.06
N ILE A 416 8.97 -19.68 -25.29
CA ILE A 416 8.59 -19.28 -23.93
C ILE A 416 9.79 -19.42 -22.99
N GLY A 417 10.55 -20.52 -23.10
CA GLY A 417 11.73 -20.78 -22.29
C GLY A 417 12.86 -19.77 -22.51
N GLU A 418 12.98 -19.22 -23.73
CA GLU A 418 13.91 -18.12 -24.02
C GLU A 418 13.60 -16.88 -23.16
N GLY A 419 12.33 -16.68 -22.80
CA GLY A 419 11.85 -15.55 -22.04
C GLY A 419 11.85 -14.24 -22.81
N PHE A 420 11.45 -13.18 -22.12
CA PHE A 420 11.35 -11.84 -22.69
C PHE A 420 12.04 -10.81 -21.80
N ARG A 421 12.42 -9.68 -22.41
CA ARG A 421 13.12 -8.58 -21.75
C ARG A 421 12.14 -7.47 -21.41
N VAL A 422 12.16 -7.03 -20.16
CA VAL A 422 11.44 -5.86 -19.67
C VAL A 422 12.45 -4.87 -19.10
N LYS A 423 12.17 -3.58 -19.24
CA LYS A 423 12.99 -2.53 -18.64
C LYS A 423 12.35 -2.11 -17.32
N TRP A 424 13.09 -2.05 -16.21
CA TRP A 424 12.53 -1.49 -14.98
C TRP A 424 12.64 0.03 -14.98
N LYS A 425 11.66 0.70 -14.39
CA LYS A 425 11.55 2.17 -14.37
C LYS A 425 12.17 2.83 -13.14
N VAL A 426 12.78 2.03 -12.26
CA VAL A 426 13.43 2.51 -11.05
C VAL A 426 14.80 3.08 -11.39
N ASP A 427 15.03 4.36 -11.05
CA ASP A 427 16.33 5.02 -11.18
C ASP A 427 17.41 4.23 -10.44
N THR A 428 18.49 3.86 -11.13
CA THR A 428 19.64 3.15 -10.54
C THR A 428 20.64 4.10 -9.86
N ALA A 429 20.31 5.38 -9.72
CA ALA A 429 21.20 6.39 -9.15
C ALA A 429 21.33 6.19 -7.63
N ALA A 430 22.48 5.66 -7.24
CA ALA A 430 22.98 5.59 -5.87
C ALA A 430 23.34 6.97 -5.31
#